data_AF-A0A2V7X0L4-F1
#
_entry.id   AF-A0A2V7X0L4-F1
#
_cell.length_a   1.000
_cell.length_b   1.000
_cell.length_c   1.000
_cell.angle_alpha   90.00
_cell.angle_beta   90.00
_cell.angle_gamma   90.00
#
_symmetry.space_group_name_H-M   'P 1'
#
loop_
_entity.id
_entity.type
_entity.pdbx_description
1 polymer ?
#
loop_
_entity_poly.entity_id
_entity_poly.type
_entity_poly.pdbx_seq_one_letter_code
_entity_poly.pdbx_strand_id
1 'polypeptide(L)'
;MAGMSAACPLCAQRKGRRACPARGASICSACCGSKRRIEIDCPADCVWLDDGAHAAGWDGRETERRRDARRLGPHLQRLSREQTDLFFVALVGLGALRARR
;
A
#
# COMPACT_ATOMS: atom_id res chain seq x y z
N MET A 1 20.11 3.11 23.06
CA MET A 1 20.33 2.57 21.71
C MET A 1 19.02 2.64 20.93
N ALA A 2 18.72 3.77 20.27
CA ALA A 2 17.51 3.91 19.45
C ALA A 2 17.82 3.37 18.04
N GLY A 3 17.25 2.20 17.74
CA GLY A 3 17.63 1.34 16.63
C GLY A 3 17.56 2.00 15.25
N MET A 4 18.42 1.49 14.35
CA MET A 4 18.34 1.72 12.90
C MET A 4 16.88 1.78 12.46
N SER A 5 16.46 2.92 11.91
CA SER A 5 15.11 3.10 11.38
C SER A 5 14.89 2.14 10.21
N ALA A 6 14.40 0.94 10.52
CA ALA A 6 14.05 -0.08 9.55
C ALA A 6 13.13 0.50 8.47
N ALA A 7 13.20 -0.08 7.28
CA ALA A 7 12.25 0.26 6.23
C ALA A 7 10.82 0.07 6.76
N CYS A 8 9.95 1.02 6.45
CA CYS A 8 8.55 1.00 6.84
C CYS A 8 7.92 -0.33 6.39
N PRO A 9 7.41 -1.17 7.30
CA PRO A 9 6.91 -2.50 6.94
C PRO A 9 5.72 -2.46 5.98
N LEU A 10 5.00 -1.33 5.90
CA LEU A 10 3.86 -1.15 4.99
C LEU A 10 4.26 -0.85 3.54
N CYS A 11 5.49 -0.40 3.27
CA CYS A 11 5.91 -0.06 1.92
C CYS A 11 7.31 -0.51 1.54
N ALA A 12 8.11 -0.98 2.50
CA ALA A 12 9.52 -1.36 2.40
C ALA A 12 10.45 -0.31 1.73
N GLN A 13 9.97 0.90 1.49
CA GLN A 13 10.67 1.91 0.67
C GLN A 13 11.15 3.12 1.47
N ARG A 14 10.35 3.58 2.43
CA ARG A 14 10.64 4.78 3.23
C ARG A 14 11.05 4.36 4.63
N LYS A 15 11.93 5.12 5.27
CA LYS A 15 12.31 4.87 6.68
C LYS A 15 11.09 4.98 7.60
N GLY A 16 10.95 4.02 8.52
CA GLY A 16 9.99 4.11 9.61
C GLY A 16 10.35 5.27 10.53
N ARG A 17 9.44 6.23 10.71
CA ARG A 17 9.66 7.42 11.55
C ARG A 17 8.57 7.64 12.61
N ARG A 18 7.45 6.91 12.52
CA ARG A 18 6.33 6.98 13.47
C ARG A 18 6.11 5.61 14.08
N ALA A 19 6.22 5.48 15.40
CA ALA A 19 5.81 4.27 16.10
C ALA A 19 4.29 4.10 15.96
N CYS A 20 3.86 2.99 15.38
CA CYS A 20 2.44 2.70 15.17
C CYS A 20 1.98 1.63 16.18
N PRO A 21 1.10 1.97 17.13
CA PRO A 21 0.63 1.02 18.13
C PRO A 21 -0.15 -0.15 17.49
N ALA A 22 -1.01 0.15 16.52
CA ALA A 22 -1.81 -0.85 15.80
C ALA A 22 -0.99 -1.88 14.98
N ARG A 23 0.24 -1.52 14.59
CA ARG A 23 1.11 -2.39 13.79
C ARG A 23 2.29 -2.94 14.59
N GLY A 24 2.46 -2.54 15.85
CA GLY A 24 3.61 -2.91 16.69
C GLY A 24 4.97 -2.53 16.08
N ALA A 25 5.02 -1.55 15.17
CA ALA A 25 6.21 -1.25 14.38
C ALA A 25 6.33 0.22 13.99
N SER A 26 7.54 0.67 13.65
CA SER A 26 7.76 2.02 13.11
C SER A 26 7.42 2.09 11.61
N ILE A 27 6.46 2.92 11.24
CA ILE A 27 6.01 3.14 9.85
C ILE A 27 6.40 4.55 9.36
N CYS A 28 6.40 4.77 8.04
CA CYS A 28 6.67 6.10 7.49
C CYS A 28 5.44 7.02 7.64
N SER A 29 5.68 8.34 7.74
CA SER A 29 4.63 9.37 7.89
C SER A 29 3.57 9.30 6.79
N ALA A 30 3.98 9.03 5.56
CA ALA A 30 3.09 8.95 4.41
C ALA A 30 2.24 7.69 4.34
N CYS A 31 2.64 6.57 4.96
CA CYS A 31 1.77 5.40 5.14
C CYS A 31 0.84 5.62 6.33
N CYS A 32 1.36 6.20 7.42
CA CYS A 32 0.54 6.58 8.58
C CYS A 32 -0.60 7.53 8.18
N GLY A 33 -0.34 8.63 7.48
CA GLY A 33 -1.36 9.61 7.11
C GLY A 33 -2.39 9.14 6.08
N SER A 34 -1.99 8.26 5.14
CA SER A 34 -2.91 7.77 4.10
C SER A 34 -3.73 6.56 4.52
N LYS A 35 -3.26 5.80 5.52
CA LYS A 35 -3.87 4.52 5.93
C LYS A 35 -4.47 4.53 7.34
N ARG A 36 -4.20 5.55 8.18
CA ARG A 36 -4.79 5.68 9.52
C ARG A 36 -6.33 5.67 9.43
N ARG A 37 -6.99 4.86 10.28
CA ARG A 37 -8.46 4.69 10.33
C ARG A 37 -9.13 4.13 9.06
N ILE A 38 -8.39 3.81 8.01
CA ILE A 38 -8.91 3.18 6.78
C ILE A 38 -8.44 1.74 6.68
N GLU A 39 -7.12 1.53 6.60
CA GLU A 39 -6.50 0.20 6.55
C GLU A 39 -5.74 -0.14 7.84
N ILE A 40 -5.51 0.84 8.71
CA ILE A 40 -4.85 0.64 10.00
C ILE A 40 -5.89 0.88 11.08
N ASP A 41 -6.12 -0.15 11.90
CA ASP A 41 -6.99 -0.12 13.09
C ASP A 41 -6.35 0.74 14.19
N CYS A 42 -6.30 2.04 13.94
CA CYS A 42 -5.69 3.00 14.86
C CYS A 42 -6.53 3.07 16.14
N PRO A 43 -5.92 2.87 17.32
CA PRO A 43 -6.61 3.09 18.57
C PRO A 43 -6.91 4.58 18.74
N ALA A 44 -7.94 4.90 19.52
CA ALA A 44 -8.45 6.26 19.69
C ALA A 44 -7.43 7.21 20.34
N ASP A 45 -6.51 6.66 21.12
CA ASP A 45 -5.42 7.34 21.83
C ASP A 45 -4.15 7.52 21.00
N CYS A 46 -4.17 7.19 19.70
CA CYS A 46 -3.00 7.29 18.84
C CYS A 46 -2.50 8.75 18.74
N VAL A 47 -1.26 9.01 19.18
CA VAL A 47 -0.62 10.35 19.11
C VAL A 47 -0.50 10.91 17.68
N TRP A 48 -0.54 10.05 16.67
CA TRP A 48 -0.46 10.46 15.26
C TRP A 48 -1.84 10.63 14.62
N LEU A 49 -2.89 10.73 15.43
CA LEU A 49 -4.28 10.77 14.99
C LEU A 49 -4.82 12.20 14.85
N ASP A 50 -4.11 13.20 15.38
CA ASP A 50 -4.58 14.60 15.55
C ASP A 50 -5.49 15.08 14.40
N ASP A 51 -6.74 15.29 14.82
CA ASP A 51 -7.85 16.06 14.24
C ASP A 51 -8.34 15.76 12.81
N GLY A 52 -8.23 14.50 12.38
CA GLY A 52 -9.13 13.97 11.34
C GLY A 52 -8.87 14.43 9.90
N ALA A 53 -7.93 15.34 9.65
CA ALA A 53 -7.55 15.69 8.29
C ALA A 53 -6.56 14.65 7.73
N HIS A 54 -6.89 13.98 6.62
CA HIS A 54 -5.86 13.32 5.83
C HIS A 54 -4.75 14.34 5.50
N ALA A 55 -3.50 13.90 5.36
CA ALA A 55 -2.42 14.81 4.96
C ALA A 55 -2.86 15.59 3.72
N ALA A 56 -2.69 16.92 3.72
CA ALA A 56 -3.12 17.77 2.61
C ALA A 56 -2.69 17.15 1.27
N GLY A 57 -3.67 16.83 0.42
CA GLY A 57 -3.44 16.13 -0.86
C GLY A 57 -3.73 14.63 -0.88
N TRP A 58 -4.44 14.05 0.10
CA TRP A 58 -5.03 12.71 -0.06
C TRP A 58 -6.33 12.81 -0.86
N ASP A 59 -6.29 12.35 -2.11
CA ASP A 59 -7.41 12.25 -3.06
C ASP A 59 -8.12 10.88 -3.01
N GLY A 60 -7.89 10.10 -1.94
CA GLY A 60 -8.49 8.77 -1.80
C GLY A 60 -7.80 7.68 -2.63
N ARG A 61 -8.62 6.91 -3.36
CA ARG A 61 -8.17 5.77 -4.19
C ARG A 61 -7.21 6.19 -5.30
N GLU A 62 -7.19 7.45 -5.70
CA GLU A 62 -6.28 7.94 -6.73
C GLU A 62 -4.81 7.97 -6.23
N THR A 63 -4.57 8.35 -4.99
CA THR A 63 -3.24 8.33 -4.34
C THR A 63 -2.75 6.90 -4.20
N GLU A 64 -3.65 5.97 -3.86
CA GLU A 64 -3.36 4.53 -3.83
C GLU A 64 -2.97 4.04 -5.23
N ARG A 65 -3.80 4.29 -6.24
CA ARG A 65 -3.51 3.94 -7.65
C ARG A 65 -2.19 4.53 -8.11
N ARG A 66 -1.91 5.80 -7.80
CA ARG A 66 -0.66 6.47 -8.19
C ARG A 66 0.56 5.85 -7.50
N ARG A 67 0.43 5.42 -6.24
CA ARG A 67 1.49 4.68 -5.54
C ARG A 67 1.68 3.29 -6.15
N ASP A 68 0.61 2.57 -6.43
CA ASP A 68 0.69 1.23 -6.99
C ASP A 68 1.23 1.27 -8.42
N ALA A 69 0.84 2.26 -9.22
CA ALA A 69 1.43 2.49 -10.53
C ALA A 69 2.94 2.75 -10.45
N ARG A 70 3.41 3.55 -9.47
CA ARG A 70 4.86 3.74 -9.25
C ARG A 70 5.57 2.46 -8.81
N ARG A 71 4.89 1.58 -8.06
CA ARG A 71 5.47 0.32 -7.55
C ARG A 71 5.50 -0.76 -8.62
N LEU A 72 4.36 -1.00 -9.26
CA LEU A 72 4.15 -2.09 -10.20
C LEU A 72 4.60 -1.71 -11.61
N GLY A 73 4.54 -0.43 -11.98
CA GLY A 73 4.88 0.06 -13.31
C GLY A 73 6.20 -0.49 -13.86
N PRO A 74 7.33 -0.39 -13.13
CA PRO A 74 8.61 -0.93 -13.59
C PRO A 74 8.62 -2.45 -13.84
N HIS A 75 7.79 -3.20 -13.11
CA HIS A 75 7.65 -4.64 -13.30
C HIS A 75 6.73 -4.98 -14.46
N LEU A 76 5.63 -4.23 -14.62
CA LEU A 76 4.68 -4.39 -15.72
C LEU A 76 5.32 -4.03 -17.07
N GLN A 77 6.21 -3.04 -17.11
CA GLN A 77 6.94 -2.63 -18.31
C GLN A 77 7.90 -3.70 -18.85
N ARG A 78 8.25 -4.70 -18.02
CA ARG A 78 9.15 -5.80 -18.42
C ARG A 78 8.42 -7.00 -19.01
N LEU A 79 7.08 -6.98 -19.01
CA LEU A 79 6.33 -8.07 -19.61
C LEU A 79 6.52 -8.06 -21.12
N SER A 80 6.97 -9.18 -21.67
CA SER A 80 6.97 -9.37 -23.12
C SER A 80 5.53 -9.45 -23.63
N ARG A 81 5.37 -9.35 -24.96
CA ARG A 81 4.04 -9.45 -25.58
C ARG A 81 3.39 -10.80 -25.28
N GLU A 82 4.18 -11.87 -25.35
CA GLU A 82 3.75 -13.23 -25.08
C GLU A 82 3.35 -13.43 -23.60
N GLN A 83 4.11 -12.83 -22.67
CA GLN A 83 3.78 -12.87 -21.25
C GLN A 83 2.49 -12.11 -20.94
N THR A 84 2.26 -10.99 -21.62
CA THR A 84 1.03 -10.20 -21.50
C THR A 84 -0.17 -10.97 -22.05
N ASP A 85 -0.05 -11.57 -23.24
CA ASP A 85 -1.10 -12.39 -23.85
C ASP A 85 -1.46 -13.60 -22.97
N LEU A 86 -0.45 -14.31 -22.45
CA LEU A 86 -0.66 -15.44 -21.53
C LEU A 86 -1.40 -15.02 -20.26
N PHE A 87 -1.05 -13.87 -19.68
CA PHE A 87 -1.71 -13.33 -18.49
C PHE A 87 -3.21 -13.07 -18.75
N PHE A 88 -3.56 -12.48 -19.89
CA PHE A 88 -4.94 -12.25 -20.28
C PHE A 88 -5.71 -13.55 -20.53
N VAL A 89 -5.11 -14.51 -21.23
CA VAL A 89 -5.71 -15.83 -21.44
C VAL A 89 -5.98 -16.53 -20.11
N ALA A 90 -5.04 -16.46 -19.17
CA ALA A 90 -5.22 -17.04 -17.83
C ALA A 90 -6.35 -16.36 -17.05
N LEU A 91 -6.43 -15.03 -17.07
CA LEU A 91 -7.51 -14.29 -16.39
C LEU A 91 -8.90 -14.64 -16.94
N VAL A 92 -9.06 -14.64 -18.26
CA VAL A 92 -10.33 -14.97 -18.93
C VAL A 92 -10.68 -16.45 -18.74
N GLY A 93 -9.69 -17.34 -18.88
CA GLY A 93 -9.86 -18.78 -18.69
C GLY A 93 -10.27 -19.15 -17.26
N LEU A 94 -9.65 -18.54 -16.24
CA LEU A 94 -10.03 -18.73 -14.84
C LEU A 94 -11.43 -18.18 -14.53
N GLY A 95 -11.83 -17.07 -15.15
CA GLY A 95 -13.19 -16.55 -15.05
C GLY A 95 -14.21 -17.51 -15.66
N ALA A 96 -13.92 -18.04 -16.85
CA ALA A 96 -14.77 -19.01 -17.53
C ALA A 96 -14.87 -20.35 -16.78
N LEU A 97 -13.82 -20.78 -16.08
CA LEU A 97 -13.83 -21.98 -15.24
C LEU A 97 -14.65 -21.77 -13.95
N ARG A 98 -14.58 -20.58 -13.34
CA ARG A 98 -15.41 -20.23 -12.17
C ARG A 98 -16.89 -20.10 -12.54
N ALA A 99 -17.23 -19.53 -13.69
CA ALA A 99 -18.62 -19.41 -14.14
C ALA A 99 -19.29 -20.75 -14.48
N ARG A 100 -18.50 -21.82 -14.66
CA ARG A 100 -18.99 -23.19 -14.89
C ARG A 100 -19.11 -24.03 -13.63
N ARG A 101 -18.64 -23.55 -12.48
CA ARG A 101 -18.82 -24.18 -11.16
C ARG A 101 -19.99 -23.52 -10.44
#